data_AF-F0NGV9-F1
#
_entry.id   AF-F0NGV9-F1
#
_cell.length_a   1.000
_cell.length_b   1.000
_cell.length_c   1.000
_cell.angle_alpha   90.00
_cell.angle_beta   90.00
_cell.angle_gamma   90.00
#
_symmetry.space_group_name_H-M   'P 1'
#
loop_
_entity.id
_entity.type
_entity.pdbx_description
1 polymer ?
#
loop_
_entity_poly.entity_id
_entity_poly.type
_entity_poly.pdbx_seq_one_letter_code
_entity_poly.pdbx_strand_id
1 'polypeptide(L)' 'MHKFEKVGQDFYGVRTPSEIKSIFGGRCPRCGHELGIPTLNDIKINLKKKATKVMVLEQLR' A
#
# COMPACT_ATOMS: atom_id res chain seq x y z
N MET A 1 20.30 -23.50 8.08
CA MET A 1 20.32 -22.11 7.55
C MET A 1 18.87 -21.61 7.59
N HIS A 2 18.55 -20.66 8.46
CA HIS A 2 17.18 -20.17 8.63
C HIS A 2 17.01 -18.85 7.86
N LYS A 3 16.04 -18.80 6.94
CA LYS A 3 15.69 -17.61 6.15
C LYS A 3 14.50 -16.93 6.83
N PHE A 4 14.71 -15.76 7.40
CA PHE A 4 13.62 -14.94 7.93
C PHE A 4 12.96 -14.22 6.75
N GLU A 5 11.81 -14.72 6.27
CA GLU A 5 11.09 -14.11 5.15
C GLU A 5 10.46 -12.75 5.50
N LYS A 6 10.13 -12.53 6.78
CA LYS A 6 9.65 -11.25 7.31
C LYS A 6 10.19 -11.09 8.73
N VAL A 7 11.18 -10.22 8.89
CA VAL A 7 11.60 -9.70 10.20
C VAL A 7 10.61 -8.64 10.65
N GLY A 8 10.53 -8.43 11.97
CA GLY A 8 9.48 -7.70 12.67
C GLY A 8 9.13 -6.33 12.09
N GLN A 9 7.92 -5.87 12.42
CA GLN A 9 7.53 -4.49 12.14
C GLN A 9 8.37 -3.57 13.04
N ASP A 10 9.55 -3.17 12.56
CA ASP A 10 10.51 -2.33 13.32
C ASP A 10 10.01 -0.88 13.52
N PHE A 11 8.78 -0.57 13.09
CA PHE A 11 8.25 0.78 13.04
C PHE A 11 6.81 0.86 13.55
N TYR A 12 6.58 1.76 14.49
CA TYR A 12 5.25 2.16 14.91
C TYR A 12 4.63 3.06 13.83
N GLY A 13 3.51 2.63 13.22
CA GLY A 13 2.76 3.42 12.25
C GLY A 13 3.21 3.28 10.78
N VAL A 14 2.98 4.34 9.99
CA VAL A 14 3.33 4.41 8.56
C VAL A 14 4.61 5.23 8.39
N ARG A 15 5.57 4.67 7.64
CA ARG A 15 6.85 5.32 7.33
C ARG A 15 6.64 6.65 6.58
N THR A 16 7.42 7.65 6.95
CA THR A 16 7.52 8.91 6.21
C THR A 16 8.13 8.66 4.82
N PRO A 17 7.85 9.52 3.82
CA PRO A 17 8.46 9.41 2.50
C PRO A 17 9.99 9.39 2.53
N SER A 18 10.60 10.18 3.44
CA SER A 18 12.05 10.23 3.62
C SER A 18 12.61 8.90 4.12
N GLU A 19 11.94 8.23 5.07
CA GLU A 19 12.35 6.89 5.53
C GLU A 19 12.28 5.86 4.40
N ILE A 20 11.19 5.86 3.63
CA ILE A 20 11.04 4.98 2.46
C ILE A 20 12.18 5.22 1.46
N LYS A 21 12.52 6.47 1.17
CA LYS A 21 13.63 6.82 0.29
C LYS A 21 14.95 6.24 0.80
N SER A 22 15.25 6.37 2.09
CA SER A 22 16.48 5.84 2.69
C SER A 22 16.55 4.31 2.65
N ILE A 23 15.45 3.61 2.90
CA ILE A 23 15.37 2.13 2.86
C ILE A 23 15.77 1.59 1.48
N PHE A 24 15.35 2.26 0.41
CA PHE A 24 15.60 1.82 -0.96
C PHE A 24 16.74 2.57 -1.65
N GLY A 25 17.62 3.24 -0.90
CA GLY A 25 18.78 3.95 -1.47
C GLY A 25 18.40 5.03 -2.49
N GLY A 26 17.23 5.63 -2.34
CA GLY A 26 16.73 6.67 -3.24
C GLY A 26 16.17 6.18 -4.57
N ARG A 27 16.06 4.87 -4.82
CA ARG A 27 15.58 4.32 -6.11
C ARG A 27 14.45 3.32 -5.94
N CYS A 28 13.53 3.30 -6.89
CA CYS A 28 12.41 2.37 -6.90
C CYS A 28 12.92 0.93 -7.12
N PRO A 29 12.62 -0.02 -6.22
CA PRO A 29 13.08 -1.41 -6.35
C PRO A 29 12.43 -2.16 -7.52
N ARG A 30 11.37 -1.61 -8.12
CA ARG A 30 10.67 -2.24 -9.27
C ARG A 30 11.16 -1.72 -10.62
N CYS A 31 11.40 -0.41 -10.76
CA CYS A 31 11.68 0.22 -12.06
C CYS A 31 12.97 1.05 -12.09
N GLY A 32 13.72 1.17 -10.99
CA GLY A 32 14.99 1.88 -10.93
C GLY A 32 14.93 3.42 -10.93
N HIS A 33 13.76 4.01 -11.12
CA HIS A 33 13.59 5.47 -11.09
C HIS A 33 13.86 6.06 -9.70
N GLU A 34 14.31 7.31 -9.65
CA GLU A 34 14.56 7.99 -8.37
C GLU A 34 13.27 8.23 -7.60
N LEU A 35 13.32 7.96 -6.29
CA LEU A 35 12.21 8.20 -5.38
C LEU A 35 12.21 9.68 -4.96
N GLY A 36 11.13 10.38 -5.33
CA GLY A 36 10.83 11.75 -4.89
C GLY A 36 9.97 11.78 -3.63
N ILE A 37 9.90 12.95 -2.99
CA ILE A 37 8.92 13.21 -1.92
C ILE A 37 7.59 13.56 -2.61
N PRO A 38 6.51 12.82 -2.34
CA PRO A 38 5.21 13.07 -2.96
C PRO A 38 4.59 14.37 -2.44
N THR A 39 3.81 15.02 -3.31
CA THR A 39 2.95 16.15 -2.99
C THR A 39 1.50 15.68 -2.77
N LEU A 40 0.61 16.59 -2.36
CA LEU A 40 -0.82 16.26 -2.18
C LEU A 40 -1.47 15.75 -3.47
N ASN A 41 -1.00 16.20 -4.64
CA ASN A 41 -1.54 15.78 -5.94
C ASN A 41 -1.21 14.31 -6.27
N ASP A 42 -0.19 13.74 -5.63
CA ASP A 42 0.23 12.35 -5.84
C ASP A 42 -0.60 11.35 -5.01
N ILE A 43 -1.39 11.85 -4.05
CA ILE A 43 -2.19 11.02 -3.13
C ILE A 43 -3.55 10.71 -3.76
N LYS A 44 -3.84 9.42 -3.97
CA LYS A 44 -5.14 8.94 -4.47
C LYS A 44 -5.84 8.09 -3.41
N ILE A 45 -6.99 8.55 -2.94
CA ILE A 45 -7.83 7.81 -1.98
C ILE A 45 -8.88 7.04 -2.76
N ASN A 46 -8.74 5.72 -2.85
CA ASN A 46 -9.74 4.84 -3.45
C ASN A 46 -10.53 4.14 -2.35
N LEU A 47 -11.81 4.46 -2.21
CA LEU A 47 -12.71 3.72 -1.35
C LEU A 47 -12.95 2.35 -1.97
N LYS A 48 -12.68 1.27 -1.21
CA LYS A 48 -13.07 -0.07 -1.63
C LYS A 48 -14.59 -0.11 -1.73
N LYS A 49 -15.13 -0.21 -2.95
CA LYS A 49 -16.55 -0.52 -3.14
C LYS A 49 -16.78 -1.87 -2.46
N LYS A 50 -17.52 -1.90 -1.34
CA LYS A 50 -18.06 -3.17 -0.83
C LYS A 50 -18.89 -3.73 -1.98
N ALA A 51 -18.65 -4.99 -2.37
CA ALA A 51 -19.54 -5.66 -3.29
C ALA A 51 -20.93 -5.66 -2.65
N THR A 52 -21.84 -4.83 -3.17
CA THR A 52 -23.24 -4.88 -2.78
C THR A 52 -23.72 -6.27 -3.18
N LYS A 53 -23.88 -7.20 -2.23
CA LYS A 53 -24.64 -8.42 -2.47
C LYS A 53 -26.04 -7.94 -2.83
N VAL A 54 -26.37 -7.91 -4.11
CA VAL A 54 -27.76 -7.78 -4.55
C VAL A 54 -28.42 -9.08 -4.11
N MET A 55 -29.08 -9.05 -2.95
CA MET A 55 -30.05 -10.08 -2.61
C MET A 55 -31.21 -9.86 -3.57
N VAL A 56 -31.29 -10.69 -4.62
CA VAL A 56 -32.52 -10.82 -5.39
C VAL A 56 -33.53 -11.39 -4.40
N LEU A 57 -34.48 -10.56 -3.95
CA LEU A 57 -35.70 -11.06 -3.36
C LEU A 57 -36.45 -11.74 -4.50
N GLU A 58 -36.36 -13.06 -4.57
CA GLU A 58 -37.30 -13.86 -5.34
C GLU A 58 -38.68 -13.61 -4.70
N GLN A 59 -39.43 -12.71 -5.35
CA GLN A 59 -40.79 -12.37 -4.97
C GLN A 59 -41.68 -13.59 -5.16
N LEU A 60 -42.44 -13.90 -4.12
CA LEU A 60 -43.66 -14.71 -4.07
C LEU A 60 -44.07 -15.41 -5.38
N ARG A 61 -44.02 -16.75 -5.37
CA ARG A 61 -45.18 -17.62 -5.65
C ARG A 61 -44.97 -19.02 -5.11
#